data_AF-A0A069F2C1-F1
#
_entry.id   AF-A0A069F2C1-F1
#
_cell.length_a   1.000
_cell.length_b   1.000
_cell.length_c   1.000
_cell.angle_alpha   90.00
_cell.angle_beta   90.00
_cell.angle_gamma   90.00
#
_symmetry.space_group_name_H-M   'P 1'
#
loop_
_entity.id
_entity.type
_entity.pdbx_description
1 polymer ?
#
loop_
_entity_poly.entity_id
_entity_poly.type
_entity_poly.pdbx_seq_one_letter_code
_entity_poly.pdbx_strand_id
1 'polypeptide(L)'
;MKYTEPQTELFWRIFYVLAAFMLTGLACMITIAPLIFIWLNPAPYMIPLLSIVALGGFGVYWFVNMFRQLFWKERHRSRYEMTATHLNGVTWRVEPGESVEQSVRLEAIEQVVFFPAIVRKTQPSPTVPIGRPTIDFCPMLAIMTADESVEILFDPRDLDQFERWIAYFHDQGTPLYYTPKWLYWIGANIATREERFLLFQQPDELIPFFYTGDIPADESTAATAWIEAYGIERQREGPHEAHYVKQAKIMKWTAIGTVLGIVLLAASMIGIAAFS
;
A
#
# COMPACT_ATOMS: atom_id res chain seq x y z
N MET A 1 12.20 23.24 -11.01
CA MET A 1 10.94 22.46 -11.14
C MET A 1 10.42 22.14 -9.75
N LYS A 2 9.11 22.24 -9.48
CA LYS A 2 8.54 21.96 -8.15
C LYS A 2 7.38 20.99 -8.27
N TYR A 3 7.35 19.97 -7.42
CA TYR A 3 6.27 19.00 -7.32
C TYR A 3 5.86 18.84 -5.85
N THR A 4 4.57 18.79 -5.60
CA THR A 4 4.00 18.48 -4.29
C THR A 4 2.93 17.44 -4.52
N GLU A 5 3.05 16.29 -3.85
CA GLU A 5 2.09 15.20 -3.97
C GLU A 5 0.69 15.74 -3.66
N PRO A 6 -0.28 15.55 -4.58
CA PRO A 6 -1.61 16.08 -4.37
C PRO A 6 -2.32 15.33 -3.25
N GLN A 7 -3.37 15.98 -2.79
CA GLN A 7 -4.28 15.41 -1.83
C GLN A 7 -5.06 14.24 -2.45
N THR A 8 -5.36 13.22 -1.65
CA THR A 8 -6.26 12.15 -2.09
C THR A 8 -7.61 12.74 -2.50
N GLU A 9 -8.28 12.10 -3.46
CA GLU A 9 -9.54 12.60 -4.01
C GLU A 9 -10.62 12.73 -2.93
N LEU A 10 -11.50 13.72 -3.12
CA LEU A 10 -12.58 14.00 -2.17
C LEU A 10 -13.46 12.75 -1.93
N PHE A 11 -13.79 12.00 -2.99
CA PHE A 11 -14.55 10.77 -2.90
C PHE A 11 -13.88 9.76 -1.93
N TRP A 12 -12.60 9.49 -2.12
CA TRP A 12 -11.85 8.54 -1.29
C TRP A 12 -11.69 9.01 0.14
N ARG A 13 -11.48 10.31 0.35
CA ARG A 13 -11.44 10.89 1.70
C ARG A 13 -12.75 10.68 2.46
N ILE A 14 -13.88 10.98 1.81
CA ILE A 14 -15.21 10.76 2.38
C ILE A 14 -15.41 9.26 2.65
N PHE A 15 -15.08 8.41 1.68
CA PHE A 15 -15.18 6.96 1.81
C PHE A 15 -14.37 6.44 3.02
N TYR A 16 -13.12 6.86 3.19
CA TYR A 16 -12.29 6.44 4.32
C TYR A 16 -12.84 6.92 5.67
N VAL A 17 -13.36 8.14 5.74
CA VAL A 17 -13.99 8.64 6.98
C VAL A 17 -15.25 7.86 7.32
N LEU A 18 -16.11 7.57 6.33
CA LEU A 18 -17.31 6.76 6.53
C LEU A 18 -16.96 5.32 6.93
N ALA A 19 -15.98 4.71 6.25
CA ALA A 19 -15.49 3.37 6.57
C ALA A 19 -14.91 3.32 7.99
N ALA A 20 -14.15 4.34 8.41
CA ALA A 20 -13.62 4.45 9.76
C ALA A 20 -14.73 4.48 10.81
N PHE A 21 -15.75 5.31 10.57
CA PHE A 21 -16.89 5.40 11.48
C PHE A 21 -17.67 4.09 11.55
N MET A 22 -17.98 3.47 10.41
CA MET A 22 -18.74 2.22 10.37
C MET A 22 -17.98 1.05 11.02
N LEU A 23 -16.69 0.87 10.71
CA LEU A 23 -15.91 -0.24 11.24
C LEU A 23 -15.60 -0.07 12.73
N THR A 24 -15.28 1.14 13.17
CA THR A 24 -15.09 1.43 14.60
C THR A 24 -16.40 1.28 15.36
N GLY A 25 -17.52 1.79 14.81
CA GLY A 25 -18.85 1.64 15.39
C GLY A 25 -19.27 0.18 15.51
N LEU A 26 -19.05 -0.63 14.47
CA LEU A 26 -19.30 -2.07 14.50
C LEU A 26 -18.46 -2.77 15.56
N ALA A 27 -17.15 -2.48 15.64
CA ALA A 27 -16.28 -3.06 16.65
C ALA A 27 -16.71 -2.66 18.08
N CYS A 28 -17.07 -1.39 18.30
CA CYS A 28 -17.63 -0.93 19.57
C CYS A 28 -18.95 -1.62 19.92
N MET A 29 -19.85 -1.83 18.95
CA MET A 29 -21.09 -2.59 19.19
C MET A 29 -20.80 -4.03 19.60
N ILE A 30 -19.85 -4.70 18.94
CA ILE A 30 -19.42 -6.07 19.29
C ILE A 30 -18.78 -6.12 20.69
N THR A 31 -18.14 -5.04 21.14
CA THR A 31 -17.61 -4.93 22.52
C THR A 31 -18.69 -4.66 23.55
N ILE A 32 -19.60 -3.70 23.27
CA ILE A 32 -20.56 -3.17 24.25
C ILE A 32 -21.78 -4.08 24.38
N ALA A 33 -22.32 -4.62 23.29
CA ALA A 33 -23.53 -5.43 23.31
C ALA A 33 -23.42 -6.66 24.22
N PRO A 34 -22.32 -7.44 24.23
CA PRO A 34 -22.17 -8.55 25.16
C PRO A 34 -22.07 -8.10 26.62
N LEU A 35 -21.44 -6.96 26.90
CA LEU A 35 -21.40 -6.39 28.26
C LEU A 35 -22.79 -6.01 28.76
N ILE A 36 -23.60 -5.39 27.90
CA ILE A 36 -25.00 -5.07 28.23
C ILE A 36 -25.79 -6.36 28.48
N PHE A 37 -25.62 -7.40 27.65
CA PHE A 37 -26.27 -8.68 27.83
C PHE A 37 -25.91 -9.35 29.17
N ILE A 38 -24.63 -9.36 29.53
CA ILE A 38 -24.16 -9.88 30.83
C ILE A 38 -24.77 -9.08 31.99
N TRP A 39 -24.83 -7.75 31.85
CA TRP A 39 -25.37 -6.89 32.92
C TRP A 39 -26.87 -7.06 33.12
N LEU A 40 -27.65 -7.20 32.03
CA LEU A 40 -29.10 -7.41 32.09
C LEU A 40 -29.48 -8.83 32.52
N ASN A 41 -28.64 -9.82 32.22
CA ASN A 41 -28.87 -11.22 32.59
C ASN A 41 -27.57 -11.85 33.13
N PRO A 42 -27.24 -11.59 34.41
CA PRO A 42 -26.00 -12.06 35.01
C PRO A 42 -26.10 -13.55 35.34
N ALA A 43 -25.85 -14.38 34.34
CA ALA A 43 -25.83 -15.83 34.47
C ALA A 43 -24.43 -16.40 34.15
N PRO A 44 -24.00 -17.51 34.79
CA PRO A 44 -22.68 -18.10 34.56
C PRO A 44 -22.42 -18.47 33.09
N TYR A 45 -23.46 -18.90 32.36
CA TYR A 45 -23.33 -19.24 30.94
C TYR A 45 -23.05 -18.05 30.03
N MET A 46 -23.12 -16.82 30.54
CA MET A 46 -22.76 -15.61 29.80
C MET A 46 -21.27 -15.27 29.88
N ILE A 47 -20.50 -15.88 30.80
CA ILE A 47 -19.04 -15.63 30.96
C ILE A 47 -18.26 -15.78 29.63
N PRO A 48 -18.52 -16.78 28.76
CA PRO A 48 -17.83 -16.91 27.49
C PRO A 48 -17.94 -15.68 26.57
N LEU A 49 -18.98 -14.86 26.70
CA LEU A 49 -19.15 -13.63 25.92
C LEU A 49 -18.04 -12.60 26.17
N LEU A 50 -17.34 -12.65 27.29
CA LEU A 50 -16.18 -11.78 27.56
C LEU A 50 -15.06 -11.95 26.52
N SER A 51 -14.94 -13.13 25.91
CA SER A 51 -14.00 -13.34 24.81
C SER A 51 -14.36 -12.52 23.56
N ILE A 52 -15.66 -12.31 23.29
CA ILE A 52 -16.16 -11.44 22.21
C ILE A 52 -15.83 -9.98 22.54
N VAL A 53 -15.96 -9.58 23.81
CA VAL A 53 -15.60 -8.22 24.27
C VAL A 53 -14.12 -7.94 23.98
N ALA A 54 -13.24 -8.88 24.33
CA ALA A 54 -11.80 -8.77 24.04
C ALA A 54 -11.52 -8.69 22.52
N LEU A 55 -12.19 -9.51 21.71
CA LEU A 55 -12.07 -9.46 20.25
C LEU A 55 -12.55 -8.12 19.66
N GLY A 56 -13.70 -7.61 20.13
CA GLY A 56 -14.20 -6.31 19.70
C GLY A 56 -13.25 -5.17 20.08
N GLY A 57 -12.69 -5.21 21.30
CA GLY A 57 -11.71 -4.22 21.77
C GLY A 57 -10.41 -4.27 20.94
N PHE A 58 -9.92 -5.46 20.62
CA PHE A 58 -8.81 -5.64 19.69
C PHE A 58 -9.15 -5.11 18.29
N GLY A 59 -10.38 -5.36 17.81
CA GLY A 59 -10.88 -4.82 16.55
C GLY A 59 -10.84 -3.29 16.50
N VAL A 60 -11.31 -2.61 17.55
CA VAL A 60 -11.22 -1.15 17.67
C VAL A 60 -9.76 -0.70 17.58
N TYR A 61 -8.86 -1.28 18.37
CA TYR A 61 -7.43 -0.96 18.32
C TYR A 61 -6.83 -1.13 16.92
N TRP A 62 -7.14 -2.24 16.27
CA TRP A 62 -6.65 -2.56 14.93
C TRP A 62 -7.17 -1.58 13.88
N PHE A 63 -8.48 -1.31 13.85
CA PHE A 63 -9.08 -0.35 12.92
C PHE A 63 -8.53 1.06 13.13
N VAL A 64 -8.42 1.51 14.39
CA VAL A 64 -7.84 2.84 14.70
C VAL A 64 -6.41 2.95 14.16
N ASN A 65 -5.57 1.92 14.35
CA ASN A 65 -4.21 1.92 13.82
C ASN A 65 -4.17 1.92 12.28
N MET A 66 -5.06 1.14 11.64
CA MET A 66 -5.18 1.11 10.17
C MET A 66 -5.58 2.48 9.61
N PHE A 67 -6.61 3.12 10.19
CA PHE A 67 -7.07 4.44 9.74
C PHE A 67 -6.07 5.55 10.06
N ARG A 68 -5.29 5.44 11.15
CA ARG A 68 -4.22 6.37 11.47
C ARG A 68 -3.23 6.53 10.32
N GLN A 69 -2.88 5.45 9.62
CA GLN A 69 -1.98 5.50 8.47
C GLN A 69 -2.60 6.26 7.29
N LEU A 70 -3.89 6.04 7.02
CA LEU A 70 -4.62 6.76 5.97
C LEU A 70 -4.68 8.27 6.26
N PHE A 71 -5.01 8.66 7.49
CA PHE A 71 -5.01 10.07 7.89
C PHE A 71 -3.62 10.69 7.93
N TRP A 72 -2.59 9.89 8.24
CA TRP A 72 -1.21 10.37 8.24
C TRP A 72 -0.77 10.82 6.85
N LYS A 73 -1.11 10.06 5.79
CA LYS A 73 -0.87 10.46 4.40
C LYS A 73 -1.53 11.79 4.06
N GLU A 74 -2.79 12.00 4.48
CA GLU A 74 -3.49 13.26 4.20
C GLU A 74 -2.86 14.47 4.87
N ARG A 75 -2.22 14.26 6.02
CA ARG A 75 -1.53 15.32 6.78
C ARG A 75 -0.12 15.60 6.27
N HIS A 76 0.55 14.60 5.70
CA HIS A 76 1.95 14.67 5.31
C HIS A 76 2.12 14.42 3.81
N ARG A 77 2.41 15.50 3.07
CA ARG A 77 2.56 15.47 1.62
C ARG A 77 4.01 15.58 1.24
N SER A 78 4.47 14.65 0.40
CA SER A 78 5.81 14.70 -0.17
C SER A 78 5.98 15.92 -1.06
N ARG A 79 7.16 16.54 -1.01
CA ARG A 79 7.49 17.74 -1.77
C ARG A 79 8.89 17.61 -2.33
N TYR A 80 9.04 18.00 -3.58
CA TYR A 80 10.30 17.92 -4.30
C TYR A 80 10.52 19.21 -5.09
N GLU A 81 11.74 19.72 -5.03
CA GLU A 81 12.19 20.91 -5.72
C GLU A 81 13.53 20.63 -6.37
N MET A 82 13.52 20.68 -7.69
CA MET A 82 14.72 20.64 -8.51
C MET A 82 15.18 22.07 -8.79
N THR A 83 16.37 22.39 -8.28
CA THR A 83 17.10 23.63 -8.51
C THR A 83 18.09 23.46 -9.66
N ALA A 84 18.98 24.42 -9.89
CA ALA A 84 20.01 24.31 -10.93
C ALA A 84 21.07 23.23 -10.62
N THR A 85 21.29 22.87 -9.35
CA THR A 85 22.38 21.97 -8.94
C THR A 85 21.92 20.82 -8.06
N HIS A 86 20.76 20.94 -7.43
CA HIS A 86 20.25 19.96 -6.46
C HIS A 86 18.79 19.60 -6.71
N LEU A 87 18.48 18.34 -6.44
CA LEU A 87 17.16 17.83 -6.15
C LEU A 87 16.97 17.78 -4.63
N ASN A 88 16.14 18.68 -4.11
CA ASN A 88 15.77 18.71 -2.70
C ASN A 88 14.37 18.14 -2.53
N GLY A 89 14.11 17.39 -1.48
CA GLY A 89 12.77 16.93 -1.20
C GLY A 89 12.57 16.41 0.20
N VAL A 90 11.30 16.33 0.59
CA VAL A 90 10.86 15.64 1.77
C VAL A 90 9.92 14.55 1.33
N THR A 91 10.33 13.31 1.54
CA THR A 91 9.56 12.11 1.22
C THR A 91 8.80 11.68 2.47
N TRP A 92 7.47 11.66 2.39
CA TRP A 92 6.58 11.10 3.41
C TRP A 92 5.99 9.80 2.87
N ARG A 93 6.32 8.67 3.50
CA ARG A 93 5.83 7.33 3.12
C ARG A 93 5.33 6.58 4.34
N VAL A 94 4.47 5.59 4.11
CA VAL A 94 3.82 4.79 5.19
C VAL A 94 4.82 3.83 5.88
N GLU A 95 6.03 3.70 5.34
CA GLU A 95 7.13 2.96 5.97
C GLU A 95 7.41 3.54 7.38
N PRO A 96 7.54 2.71 8.43
CA PRO A 96 7.72 3.22 9.79
C PRO A 96 8.91 4.17 9.93
N GLY A 97 8.65 5.42 10.32
CA GLY A 97 9.70 6.38 10.67
C GLY A 97 10.24 7.25 9.53
N GLU A 98 9.74 7.12 8.30
CA GLU A 98 10.33 7.80 7.15
C GLU A 98 9.58 9.08 6.77
N SER A 99 9.89 10.15 7.50
CA SER A 99 9.99 11.48 6.90
C SER A 99 11.44 11.71 6.54
N VAL A 100 11.80 11.45 5.29
CA VAL A 100 13.21 11.58 4.86
C VAL A 100 13.36 12.89 4.10
N GLU A 101 14.12 13.80 4.69
CA GLU A 101 14.66 14.94 3.94
C GLU A 101 15.84 14.43 3.12
N GLN A 102 15.81 14.70 1.82
CA GLN A 102 16.83 14.27 0.87
C GLN A 102 17.29 15.45 0.05
N SER A 103 18.58 15.50 -0.22
CA SER A 103 19.22 16.52 -1.03
C SER A 103 20.30 15.85 -1.87
N VAL A 104 19.98 15.58 -3.13
CA VAL A 104 20.88 14.95 -4.09
C VAL A 104 21.40 15.98 -5.07
N ARG A 105 22.70 15.95 -5.36
CA ARG A 105 23.27 16.77 -6.43
C ARG A 105 22.87 16.18 -7.79
N LEU A 106 22.48 17.04 -8.73
CA LEU A 106 22.06 16.59 -10.06
C LEU A 106 23.19 15.88 -10.82
N GLU A 107 24.43 16.28 -10.61
CA GLU A 107 25.63 15.64 -11.18
C GLU A 107 25.90 14.24 -10.64
N ALA A 108 25.37 13.89 -9.46
CA ALA A 108 25.55 12.59 -8.82
C ALA A 108 24.47 11.57 -9.20
N ILE A 109 23.52 11.97 -10.05
CA ILE A 109 22.45 11.08 -10.51
C ILE A 109 23.03 10.18 -11.60
N GLU A 110 23.05 8.88 -11.35
CA GLU A 110 23.60 7.88 -12.27
C GLU A 110 22.53 7.36 -13.24
N GLN A 111 21.29 7.22 -12.75
CA GLN A 111 20.17 6.74 -13.55
C GLN A 111 18.82 7.12 -12.93
N VAL A 112 17.76 7.05 -13.74
CA VAL A 112 16.38 7.20 -13.28
C VAL A 112 15.57 5.99 -13.71
N VAL A 113 14.85 5.39 -12.77
CA VAL A 113 14.02 4.21 -13.00
C VAL A 113 12.54 4.57 -12.86
N PHE A 114 11.77 4.30 -13.91
CA PHE A 114 10.32 4.37 -13.91
C PHE A 114 9.72 2.99 -13.56
N PHE A 115 8.80 2.96 -12.60
CA PHE A 115 8.05 1.76 -12.27
C PHE A 115 6.62 2.08 -11.78
N PRO A 116 5.67 1.15 -11.92
CA PRO A 116 4.29 1.35 -11.47
C PRO A 116 4.16 1.12 -9.96
N ALA A 117 3.61 2.11 -9.26
CA ALA A 117 3.25 2.04 -7.86
C ALA A 117 1.75 1.75 -7.70
N ILE A 118 1.40 0.79 -6.84
CA ILE A 118 0.00 0.53 -6.49
C ILE A 118 -0.46 1.61 -5.51
N VAL A 119 -1.48 2.37 -5.88
CA VAL A 119 -2.12 3.33 -4.97
C VAL A 119 -3.44 2.85 -4.43
N ARG A 120 -4.16 2.01 -5.19
CA ARG A 120 -5.43 1.44 -4.74
C ARG A 120 -5.55 0.01 -5.22
N LYS A 121 -6.13 -0.81 -4.37
CA LYS A 121 -6.43 -2.20 -4.68
C LYS A 121 -7.76 -2.54 -4.03
N THR A 122 -8.74 -2.90 -4.84
CA THR A 122 -9.96 -3.56 -4.37
C THR A 122 -9.77 -5.05 -4.58
N GLN A 123 -9.93 -5.84 -3.53
CA GLN A 123 -9.99 -7.30 -3.64
C GLN A 123 -11.44 -7.73 -3.48
N PRO A 124 -11.96 -8.61 -4.34
CA PRO A 124 -13.24 -9.26 -4.06
C PRO A 124 -13.12 -10.04 -2.75
N SER A 125 -14.19 -10.02 -1.95
CA SER A 125 -14.22 -10.79 -0.71
C SER A 125 -13.96 -12.27 -1.00
N PRO A 126 -13.15 -12.99 -0.21
CA PRO A 126 -13.00 -14.44 -0.36
C PRO A 126 -14.34 -15.18 -0.23
N THR A 127 -15.31 -14.58 0.46
CA THR A 127 -16.65 -15.14 0.68
C THR A 127 -17.64 -14.79 -0.43
N VAL A 128 -17.34 -13.81 -1.28
CA VAL A 128 -18.20 -13.37 -2.39
C VAL A 128 -17.31 -13.18 -3.61
N PRO A 129 -17.17 -14.21 -4.49
CA PRO A 129 -16.36 -14.13 -5.70
C PRO A 129 -17.02 -13.28 -6.80
N ILE A 130 -17.83 -12.30 -6.42
CA ILE A 130 -18.52 -11.38 -7.32
C ILE A 130 -17.76 -10.07 -7.29
N GLY A 131 -16.88 -9.88 -8.27
CA GLY A 131 -16.10 -8.65 -8.45
C GLY A 131 -14.77 -8.92 -9.12
N ARG A 132 -14.41 -8.10 -10.10
CA ARG A 132 -13.04 -8.07 -10.62
C ARG A 132 -12.19 -7.24 -9.65
N PRO A 133 -11.03 -7.73 -9.20
CA PRO A 133 -10.10 -6.89 -8.46
C PRO A 133 -9.71 -5.69 -9.34
N THR A 134 -9.81 -4.49 -8.80
CA THR A 134 -9.34 -3.27 -9.48
C THR A 134 -8.04 -2.86 -8.81
N ILE A 135 -7.00 -2.66 -9.62
CA ILE A 135 -5.72 -2.15 -9.16
C ILE A 135 -5.50 -0.83 -9.88
N ASP A 136 -5.40 0.26 -9.11
CA ASP A 136 -5.06 1.57 -9.64
C ASP A 136 -3.56 1.78 -9.45
N PHE A 137 -2.89 2.09 -10.56
CA PHE A 137 -1.46 2.38 -10.60
C PHE A 137 -1.18 3.87 -10.74
N CYS A 138 -0.02 4.27 -10.25
CA CYS A 138 0.54 5.60 -10.42
C CYS A 138 1.99 5.48 -10.87
N PRO A 139 2.48 6.39 -11.71
CA PRO A 139 3.88 6.38 -12.08
C PRO A 139 4.75 6.81 -10.90
N MET A 140 5.84 6.08 -10.69
CA MET A 140 6.84 6.38 -9.67
C MET A 140 8.21 6.46 -10.31
N LEU A 141 8.98 7.48 -9.94
CA LEU A 141 10.38 7.63 -10.35
C LEU A 141 11.29 7.37 -9.17
N ALA A 142 12.24 6.46 -9.34
CA ALA A 142 13.42 6.34 -8.48
C ALA A 142 14.60 7.02 -9.17
N ILE A 143 15.07 8.11 -8.59
CA ILE A 143 16.23 8.87 -9.04
C ILE A 143 17.43 8.36 -8.24
N MET A 144 18.34 7.65 -8.90
CA MET A 144 19.39 6.86 -8.26
C MET A 144 20.72 7.60 -8.28
N THR A 145 21.39 7.60 -7.13
CA THR A 145 22.83 7.87 -7.01
C THR A 145 23.56 6.57 -6.66
N ALA A 146 24.88 6.64 -6.50
CA ALA A 146 25.69 5.52 -6.04
C ALA A 146 25.25 4.99 -4.64
N ASP A 147 24.72 5.87 -3.78
CA ASP A 147 24.50 5.58 -2.36
C ASP A 147 23.01 5.55 -1.98
N GLU A 148 22.13 6.24 -2.72
CA GLU A 148 20.71 6.34 -2.36
C GLU A 148 19.77 6.53 -3.56
N SER A 149 18.46 6.36 -3.32
CA SER A 149 17.40 6.70 -4.28
C SER A 149 16.48 7.81 -3.76
N VAL A 150 16.12 8.79 -4.58
CA VAL A 150 14.98 9.69 -4.29
C VAL A 150 13.76 9.17 -5.04
N GLU A 151 12.70 8.86 -4.30
CA GLU A 151 11.52 8.21 -4.86
C GLU A 151 10.29 9.12 -4.88
N ILE A 152 9.86 9.49 -6.09
CA ILE A 152 8.79 10.45 -6.34
C ILE A 152 7.57 9.72 -6.91
N LEU A 153 6.45 9.76 -6.18
CA LEU A 153 5.16 9.24 -6.63
C LEU A 153 4.36 10.35 -7.32
N PHE A 154 3.99 10.15 -8.57
CA PHE A 154 3.23 11.11 -9.37
C PHE A 154 1.74 10.78 -9.38
N ASP A 155 0.90 11.81 -9.53
CA ASP A 155 -0.54 11.63 -9.68
C ASP A 155 -0.85 11.21 -11.13
N PRO A 156 -1.57 10.09 -11.35
CA PRO A 156 -1.89 9.58 -12.67
C PRO A 156 -2.85 10.50 -13.43
N ARG A 157 -3.48 11.46 -12.75
CA ARG A 157 -4.38 12.46 -13.34
C ARG A 157 -3.64 13.71 -13.83
N ASP A 158 -2.39 13.90 -13.42
CA ASP A 158 -1.52 15.03 -13.78
C ASP A 158 -0.17 14.48 -14.26
N LEU A 159 -0.22 13.83 -15.43
CA LEU A 159 0.98 13.30 -16.07
C LEU A 159 1.90 14.41 -16.58
N ASP A 160 1.42 15.66 -16.74
CA ASP A 160 2.25 16.80 -17.16
C ASP A 160 3.44 17.03 -16.22
N GLN A 161 3.26 16.78 -14.92
CA GLN A 161 4.38 16.84 -13.97
C GLN A 161 5.33 15.68 -14.20
N PHE A 162 4.84 14.45 -14.30
CA PHE A 162 5.68 13.28 -14.57
C PHE A 162 6.51 13.46 -15.85
N GLU A 163 5.85 13.87 -16.92
CA GLU A 163 6.45 14.12 -18.22
C GLU A 163 7.54 15.19 -18.16
N ARG A 164 7.31 16.31 -17.45
CA ARG A 164 8.34 17.35 -17.26
C ARG A 164 9.60 16.81 -16.57
N TRP A 165 9.45 15.93 -15.60
CA TRP A 165 10.60 15.34 -14.90
C TRP A 165 11.35 14.36 -15.80
N ILE A 166 10.64 13.48 -16.51
CA ILE A 166 11.24 12.56 -17.49
C ILE A 166 11.98 13.33 -18.60
N ALA A 167 11.33 14.34 -19.19
CA ALA A 167 11.90 15.17 -20.24
C ALA A 167 13.19 15.86 -19.76
N TYR A 168 13.20 16.39 -18.53
CA TYR A 168 14.40 16.99 -17.97
C TYR A 168 15.58 16.00 -17.90
N PHE A 169 15.36 14.79 -17.38
CA PHE A 169 16.44 13.80 -17.28
C PHE A 169 16.89 13.29 -18.65
N HIS A 170 15.95 13.15 -19.59
CA HIS A 170 16.25 12.83 -20.97
C HIS A 170 17.14 13.90 -21.62
N ASP A 171 16.78 15.17 -21.48
CA ASP A 171 17.53 16.31 -22.03
C ASP A 171 18.93 16.46 -21.40
N GLN A 172 19.11 16.05 -20.14
CA GLN A 172 20.41 16.00 -19.48
C GLN A 172 21.25 14.77 -19.88
N GLY A 173 20.71 13.85 -20.70
CA GLY A 173 21.38 12.62 -21.09
C GLY A 173 21.50 11.60 -19.95
N THR A 174 20.69 11.74 -18.89
CA THR A 174 20.65 10.77 -17.78
C THR A 174 20.03 9.46 -18.28
N PRO A 175 20.67 8.30 -18.04
CA PRO A 175 20.09 7.00 -18.38
C PRO A 175 18.70 6.81 -17.74
N LEU A 176 17.70 6.51 -18.58
CA LEU A 176 16.34 6.20 -18.16
C LEU A 176 16.10 4.70 -18.31
N TYR A 177 15.51 4.11 -17.28
CA TYR A 177 15.16 2.69 -17.25
C TYR A 177 13.71 2.48 -16.83
N TYR A 178 13.18 1.31 -17.14
CA TYR A 178 11.85 0.88 -16.78
C TYR A 178 11.84 -0.52 -16.18
N THR A 179 10.94 -0.73 -15.21
CA THR A 179 10.56 -2.06 -14.76
C THR A 179 9.06 -2.15 -14.49
N PRO A 180 8.37 -3.19 -14.98
CA PRO A 180 6.94 -3.40 -14.76
C PRO A 180 6.64 -4.05 -13.39
N LYS A 181 7.65 -4.26 -12.54
CA LYS A 181 7.50 -4.92 -11.24
C LYS A 181 6.73 -4.05 -10.26
N TRP A 182 5.83 -4.68 -9.49
CA TRP A 182 5.04 -4.01 -8.46
C TRP A 182 5.81 -3.97 -7.15
N LEU A 183 6.69 -2.98 -7.03
CA LEU A 183 7.63 -2.85 -5.92
C LEU A 183 7.11 -1.98 -4.78
N TYR A 184 6.06 -1.19 -5.03
CA TYR A 184 5.50 -0.26 -4.07
C TYR A 184 3.98 -0.38 -3.99
N TRP A 185 3.44 -0.41 -2.77
CA TRP A 185 2.02 -0.23 -2.52
C TRP A 185 1.83 0.72 -1.34
N ILE A 186 1.03 1.78 -1.53
CA ILE A 186 0.79 2.72 -0.44
C ILE A 186 0.05 2.12 0.77
N GLY A 187 -0.72 1.05 0.54
CA GLY A 187 -1.50 0.37 1.58
C GLY A 187 -0.72 -0.71 2.35
N ALA A 188 0.47 -1.11 1.87
CA ALA A 188 1.31 -2.06 2.56
C ALA A 188 2.77 -1.90 2.14
N ASN A 189 3.70 -2.01 3.10
CA ASN A 189 5.13 -2.01 2.80
C ASN A 189 5.52 -3.34 2.13
N ILE A 190 5.36 -3.41 0.80
CA ILE A 190 5.60 -4.61 -0.01
C ILE A 190 7.09 -4.91 -0.11
N ALA A 191 7.88 -3.91 -0.48
CA ALA A 191 9.34 -3.89 -0.42
C ALA A 191 9.72 -2.57 0.24
N THR A 192 10.78 -2.55 1.04
CA THR A 192 11.35 -1.34 1.63
C THR A 192 12.10 -0.52 0.58
N ARG A 193 12.37 0.76 0.86
CA ARG A 193 13.19 1.60 -0.02
C ARG A 193 14.59 1.01 -0.29
N GLU A 194 15.22 0.42 0.72
CA GLU A 194 16.52 -0.25 0.58
C GLU A 194 16.45 -1.46 -0.36
N GLU A 195 15.43 -2.30 -0.20
CA GLU A 195 15.21 -3.45 -1.10
C GLU A 195 14.95 -2.99 -2.55
N ARG A 196 14.21 -1.90 -2.75
CA ARG A 196 13.99 -1.31 -4.09
C ARG A 196 15.29 -0.77 -4.69
N PHE A 197 16.08 -0.04 -3.90
CA PHE A 197 17.38 0.47 -4.31
C PHE A 197 18.32 -0.66 -4.79
N LEU A 198 18.43 -1.74 -4.00
CA LEU A 198 19.24 -2.90 -4.38
C LEU A 198 18.74 -3.61 -5.65
N LEU A 199 17.41 -3.66 -5.86
CA LEU A 199 16.83 -4.23 -7.08
C LEU A 199 17.14 -3.35 -8.30
N PHE A 200 17.05 -2.04 -8.17
CA PHE A 200 17.35 -1.09 -9.25
C PHE A 200 18.83 -1.05 -9.65
N GLN A 201 19.72 -1.62 -8.84
CA GLN A 201 21.13 -1.82 -9.22
C GLN A 201 21.34 -3.07 -10.07
N GLN A 202 20.35 -3.96 -10.19
CA GLN A 202 20.46 -5.21 -10.94
C GLN A 202 20.06 -4.99 -12.41
N PRO A 203 20.97 -5.22 -13.37
CA PRO A 203 20.67 -5.05 -14.80
C PRO A 203 19.54 -5.96 -15.29
N ASP A 204 19.40 -7.14 -14.68
CA ASP A 204 18.43 -8.17 -15.10
C ASP A 204 16.98 -7.87 -14.69
N GLU A 205 16.74 -6.72 -14.07
CA GLU A 205 15.42 -6.28 -13.59
C GLU A 205 14.94 -5.01 -14.29
N LEU A 206 15.80 -4.40 -15.12
CA LEU A 206 15.60 -3.12 -15.78
C LEU A 206 15.77 -3.25 -17.29
N ILE A 207 14.97 -2.49 -18.03
CA ILE A 207 15.21 -2.26 -19.47
C ILE A 207 15.40 -0.77 -19.75
N PRO A 208 16.11 -0.39 -20.82
CA PRO A 208 16.17 1.01 -21.24
C PRO A 208 14.76 1.57 -21.52
N PHE A 209 14.49 2.78 -21.03
CA PHE A 209 13.27 3.53 -21.29
C PHE A 209 13.55 4.64 -22.31
N PHE A 210 12.94 4.53 -23.49
CA PHE A 210 13.10 5.51 -24.56
C PHE A 210 11.95 6.51 -24.53
N TYR A 211 12.24 7.74 -24.13
CA TYR A 211 11.24 8.81 -24.07
C TYR A 211 11.05 9.47 -25.45
N THR A 212 9.80 9.58 -25.89
CA THR A 212 9.41 10.22 -27.15
C THR A 212 8.45 11.40 -26.98
N GLY A 213 7.95 11.62 -25.77
CA GLY A 213 6.89 12.59 -25.48
C GLY A 213 5.48 11.97 -25.36
N ASP A 214 5.32 10.68 -25.66
CA ASP A 214 4.06 9.94 -25.48
C ASP A 214 4.24 8.89 -24.39
N ILE A 215 4.11 9.31 -23.11
CA ILE A 215 4.36 8.46 -21.95
C ILE A 215 3.58 7.12 -22.00
N PRO A 216 2.27 7.09 -22.30
CA PRO A 216 1.53 5.83 -22.43
C PRO A 216 2.12 4.88 -23.49
N ALA A 217 2.53 5.41 -24.65
CA ALA A 217 3.13 4.60 -25.71
C ALA A 217 4.55 4.13 -25.33
N ASP A 218 5.34 5.01 -24.72
CA ASP A 218 6.70 4.72 -24.25
C ASP A 218 6.68 3.64 -23.16
N GLU A 219 5.76 3.75 -22.19
CA GLU A 219 5.55 2.74 -21.14
C GLU A 219 5.13 1.39 -21.72
N SER A 220 4.16 1.39 -22.65
CA SER A 220 3.71 0.15 -23.28
C SER A 220 4.84 -0.54 -24.04
N THR A 221 5.65 0.23 -24.77
CA THR A 221 6.78 -0.28 -25.54
C THR A 221 7.83 -0.88 -24.61
N ALA A 222 8.17 -0.17 -23.53
CA ALA A 222 9.08 -0.64 -22.50
C ALA A 222 8.54 -1.92 -21.83
N ALA A 223 7.28 -1.95 -21.42
CA ALA A 223 6.68 -3.13 -20.80
C ALA A 223 6.71 -4.35 -21.71
N THR A 224 6.44 -4.19 -23.00
CA THR A 224 6.56 -5.27 -23.98
C THR A 224 8.01 -5.75 -24.10
N ALA A 225 8.98 -4.85 -24.23
CA ALA A 225 10.39 -5.22 -24.32
C ALA A 225 10.89 -5.97 -23.06
N TRP A 226 10.43 -5.55 -21.87
CA TRP A 226 10.74 -6.25 -20.63
C TRP A 226 10.15 -7.67 -20.61
N ILE A 227 8.88 -7.82 -21.02
CA ILE A 227 8.22 -9.13 -21.09
C ILE A 227 8.91 -10.04 -22.11
N GLU A 228 9.34 -9.51 -23.26
CA GLU A 228 10.07 -10.27 -24.27
C GLU A 228 11.45 -10.72 -23.76
N ALA A 229 12.12 -9.90 -22.97
CA ALA A 229 13.44 -10.22 -22.41
C ALA A 229 13.37 -11.22 -21.24
N TYR A 230 12.37 -11.09 -20.36
CA TYR A 230 12.36 -11.78 -19.06
C TYR A 230 11.17 -12.68 -18.78
N GLY A 231 10.12 -12.63 -19.61
CA GLY A 231 8.89 -13.39 -19.43
C GLY A 231 7.88 -12.73 -18.49
N ILE A 232 6.58 -12.96 -18.75
CA ILE A 232 5.48 -12.36 -17.98
C ILE A 232 5.38 -12.91 -16.56
N GLU A 233 5.83 -14.16 -16.34
CA GLU A 233 5.82 -14.82 -15.04
C GLU A 233 6.70 -14.06 -14.04
N ARG A 234 7.87 -13.59 -14.50
CA ARG A 234 8.84 -12.87 -13.67
C ARG A 234 8.33 -11.50 -13.21
N GLN A 235 7.36 -10.91 -13.90
CA GLN A 235 6.69 -9.68 -13.44
C GLN A 235 5.95 -9.91 -12.11
N ARG A 236 5.36 -11.11 -11.96
CA ARG A 236 4.62 -11.50 -10.76
C ARG A 236 5.56 -11.97 -9.66
N GLU A 237 6.73 -12.48 -10.01
CA GLU A 237 7.75 -12.87 -9.04
C GLU A 237 8.31 -11.65 -8.30
N GLY A 238 8.25 -11.71 -6.97
CA GLY A 238 8.84 -10.69 -6.11
C GLY A 238 8.01 -10.36 -4.87
N PRO A 239 8.32 -9.21 -4.25
CA PRO A 239 7.76 -8.83 -2.96
C PRO A 239 6.22 -8.77 -2.94
N HIS A 240 5.58 -8.35 -4.04
CA HIS A 240 4.12 -8.26 -4.12
C HIS A 240 3.44 -9.64 -4.02
N GLU A 241 3.93 -10.64 -4.75
CA GLU A 241 3.35 -11.99 -4.71
C GLU A 241 3.63 -12.68 -3.37
N ALA A 242 4.84 -12.51 -2.82
CA ALA A 242 5.15 -13.00 -1.48
C ALA A 242 4.19 -12.40 -0.43
N HIS A 243 3.92 -11.10 -0.52
CA HIS A 243 2.95 -10.42 0.32
C HIS A 243 1.52 -10.97 0.11
N TYR A 244 1.11 -11.18 -1.14
CA TYR A 244 -0.22 -11.71 -1.48
C TYR A 244 -0.45 -13.13 -0.94
N VAL A 245 0.50 -14.05 -1.15
CA VAL A 245 0.44 -15.43 -0.64
C VAL A 245 0.37 -15.42 0.89
N LYS A 246 1.16 -14.56 1.56
CA LYS A 246 1.12 -14.40 3.01
C LYS A 246 -0.25 -13.93 3.50
N GLN A 247 -0.83 -12.91 2.86
CA GLN A 247 -2.15 -12.41 3.23
C GLN A 247 -3.25 -13.45 3.00
N ALA A 248 -3.25 -14.14 1.85
CA ALA A 248 -4.22 -15.20 1.55
C ALA A 248 -4.18 -16.31 2.61
N LYS A 249 -2.97 -16.72 3.04
CA LYS A 249 -2.79 -17.69 4.12
C LYS A 249 -3.34 -17.18 5.45
N ILE A 250 -3.03 -15.94 5.82
CA ILE A 250 -3.56 -15.31 7.05
C ILE A 250 -5.09 -15.32 7.01
N MET A 251 -5.69 -14.80 5.95
CA MET A 251 -7.15 -14.73 5.81
C MET A 251 -7.83 -16.11 5.94
N LYS A 252 -7.26 -17.14 5.30
CA LYS A 252 -7.77 -18.51 5.40
C LYS A 252 -7.75 -19.02 6.85
N TRP A 253 -6.64 -18.83 7.56
CA TRP A 253 -6.52 -19.25 8.96
C TRP A 253 -7.40 -18.43 9.89
N THR A 254 -7.54 -17.11 9.64
CA THR A 254 -8.46 -16.25 10.39
C THR A 254 -9.91 -16.68 10.20
N ALA A 255 -10.33 -17.03 8.98
CA ALA A 255 -11.68 -17.53 8.72
C ALA A 255 -11.95 -18.86 9.44
N ILE A 256 -11.04 -19.83 9.35
CA ILE A 256 -11.16 -21.12 10.05
C ILE A 256 -11.19 -20.89 11.57
N GLY A 257 -10.28 -20.08 12.10
CA GLY A 257 -10.23 -19.75 13.52
C GLY A 257 -11.49 -19.04 14.01
N THR A 258 -12.08 -18.17 13.20
CA THR A 258 -13.33 -17.46 13.53
C THR A 258 -14.50 -18.45 13.64
N VAL A 259 -14.66 -19.34 12.65
CA VAL A 259 -15.73 -20.35 12.68
C VAL A 259 -15.57 -21.28 13.88
N LEU A 260 -14.36 -21.78 14.12
CA LEU A 260 -14.08 -22.64 15.28
C LEU A 260 -14.34 -21.91 16.60
N GLY A 261 -13.94 -20.64 16.70
CA GLY A 261 -14.19 -19.80 17.87
C GLY A 261 -15.68 -19.63 18.17
N ILE A 262 -16.50 -19.39 17.15
CA ILE A 262 -17.97 -19.29 17.30
C ILE A 262 -18.56 -20.61 17.80
N VAL A 263 -18.15 -21.75 17.22
CA VAL A 263 -18.64 -23.08 17.63
C VAL A 263 -18.25 -23.38 19.08
N LEU A 264 -17.00 -23.14 19.47
CA LEU A 264 -16.52 -23.35 20.83
C LEU A 264 -17.23 -22.45 21.83
N LEU A 265 -17.46 -21.19 21.47
CA LEU A 265 -18.18 -20.24 22.31
C LEU A 265 -19.62 -20.71 22.55
N ALA A 266 -20.35 -21.06 21.50
CA ALA A 266 -21.72 -21.57 21.61
C ALA A 266 -21.78 -22.86 22.44
N ALA A 267 -20.87 -23.81 22.20
CA ALA A 267 -20.79 -25.06 22.95
C ALA A 267 -20.49 -24.81 24.45
N SER A 268 -19.61 -23.86 24.76
CA SER A 268 -19.29 -23.51 26.15
C SER A 268 -20.48 -22.89 26.89
N MET A 269 -21.24 -21.99 26.23
CA MET A 269 -22.44 -21.39 26.81
C MET A 269 -23.51 -22.45 27.08
N ILE A 270 -23.77 -23.34 26.11
CA ILE A 270 -24.74 -24.44 26.27
C ILE A 270 -24.30 -25.40 27.38
N GLY A 271 -23.02 -25.75 27.42
CA GLY A 271 -22.47 -26.62 28.46
C GLY A 271 -22.68 -26.03 29.85
N ILE A 272 -22.29 -24.78 30.07
CA ILE A 272 -22.47 -24.12 31.38
C ILE A 272 -23.96 -24.02 31.73
N ALA A 273 -24.83 -23.68 30.77
CA ALA A 273 -26.27 -23.59 30.99
C ALA A 273 -26.89 -24.93 31.39
N ALA A 274 -26.36 -26.06 30.92
CA ALA A 274 -26.84 -27.39 31.30
C ALA A 274 -26.49 -27.80 32.74
N PHE A 275 -25.52 -27.12 33.37
CA PHE A 275 -25.04 -27.38 34.74
C PHE A 275 -25.42 -26.28 35.76
N SER A 276 -26.13 -25.23 35.33
CA SER A 276 -26.61 -24.11 36.15
C SER A 276 -28.11 -24.16 36.33
#